data_AF-A0A941Q3A8-F1
#
_entry.id   AF-A0A941Q3A8-F1
#
_cell.length_a   1.000
_cell.length_b   1.000
_cell.length_c   1.000
_cell.angle_alpha   90.00
_cell.angle_beta   90.00
_cell.angle_gamma   90.00
#
_symmetry.space_group_name_H-M   'P 1'
#
loop_
_entity.id
_entity.type
_entity.pdbx_description
1 polymer ?
#
loop_
_entity_poly.entity_id
_entity_poly.type
_entity_poly.pdbx_seq_one_letter_code
_entity_poly.pdbx_strand_id
1 'polypeptide(L)'
;MRADKKFGGQSKAFWAHVRSISEEQGYTDRKTGGIKLLTAAGIQSSMHELGLTSGHLVDKGKLTPDGQLLVDYFAYRADKLDNFVQPRLMDAERAAKAYDEVVAKYKPTLPPTMNKQKGEMKKIAYLTAMVNGIIEHVAGKNGFNPDPRQLTTFTHSSVPLRTLSRRVDGALPGVVNPVAIWEIKEYYYTTTFGSRVADGVYETLLDGMELEEMHEHEGRRVEHMLALDAHYTWWECGRSYLCRIIDMLHMGYVDEVLFGYEVVERLPALAAEWVALAKAEAAKLHEPQVKGDVGGDGQGKLL
;
A
#
# COMPACT_ATOMS: atom_id res chain seq x y z
N MET A 1 4.68 -5.91 4.67
CA MET A 1 4.35 -7.09 3.84
C MET A 1 4.35 -6.71 2.37
N ARG A 2 5.01 -7.51 1.52
CA ARG A 2 4.99 -7.34 0.06
C ARG A 2 4.10 -8.40 -0.60
N ALA A 3 3.69 -8.13 -1.85
CA ALA A 3 2.93 -9.09 -2.64
C ALA A 3 3.70 -10.41 -2.83
N ASP A 4 2.98 -11.52 -2.72
CA ASP A 4 3.52 -12.83 -3.09
C ASP A 4 3.61 -12.94 -4.62
N LYS A 5 4.79 -13.31 -5.12
CA LYS A 5 5.08 -13.40 -6.54
C LYS A 5 4.17 -14.39 -7.28
N LYS A 6 3.61 -15.40 -6.60
CA LYS A 6 2.66 -16.35 -7.17
C LYS A 6 1.38 -15.65 -7.66
N PHE A 7 0.97 -14.59 -6.97
CA PHE A 7 -0.28 -13.87 -7.24
C PHE A 7 -0.07 -12.46 -7.78
N GLY A 8 1.17 -12.02 -7.93
CA GLY A 8 1.50 -10.75 -8.59
C GLY A 8 1.22 -10.81 -10.10
N GLY A 9 0.86 -9.67 -10.69
CA GLY A 9 0.69 -9.52 -12.14
C GLY A 9 -0.51 -10.27 -12.73
N GLN A 10 -1.47 -10.68 -11.90
CA GLN A 10 -2.70 -11.32 -12.37
C GLN A 10 -3.59 -10.32 -13.12
N SER A 11 -4.36 -10.84 -14.09
CA SER A 11 -5.18 -10.00 -14.98
C SER A 11 -6.31 -9.27 -14.24
N LYS A 12 -6.79 -8.17 -14.83
CA LYS A 12 -8.00 -7.46 -14.34
C LYS A 12 -9.22 -8.40 -14.26
N ALA A 13 -9.30 -9.40 -15.14
CA ALA A 13 -10.34 -10.44 -15.08
C ALA A 13 -10.19 -11.34 -13.84
N PHE A 14 -8.98 -11.75 -13.45
CA PHE A 14 -8.76 -12.51 -12.20
C PHE A 14 -9.26 -11.72 -10.99
N TRP A 15 -8.87 -10.44 -10.88
CA TRP A 15 -9.29 -9.58 -9.78
C TRP A 15 -10.79 -9.27 -9.76
N ALA A 16 -11.44 -9.24 -10.94
CA ALA A 16 -12.89 -9.16 -11.03
C ALA A 16 -13.57 -10.38 -10.38
N HIS A 17 -13.07 -11.60 -10.64
CA HIS A 17 -13.58 -12.81 -9.98
C HIS A 17 -13.36 -12.78 -8.46
N VAL A 18 -12.16 -12.39 -8.01
CA VAL A 18 -11.86 -12.25 -6.57
C VAL A 18 -12.88 -11.35 -5.90
N ARG A 19 -13.17 -10.18 -6.51
CA ARG A 19 -14.11 -9.20 -5.95
C ARG A 19 -15.56 -9.69 -5.98
N SER A 20 -16.04 -10.17 -7.14
CA SER A 20 -17.42 -10.64 -7.30
C SER A 20 -17.74 -11.81 -6.38
N ILE A 21 -16.85 -12.80 -6.30
CA ILE A 21 -17.07 -13.98 -5.45
C ILE A 21 -17.00 -13.60 -3.96
N SER A 22 -16.08 -12.71 -3.57
CA SER A 22 -15.99 -12.25 -2.16
C SER A 22 -17.22 -11.46 -1.74
N GLU A 23 -17.80 -10.66 -2.63
CA GLU A 23 -19.04 -9.92 -2.37
C GLU A 23 -20.21 -10.88 -2.17
N GLU A 24 -20.36 -11.87 -3.04
CA GLU A 24 -21.46 -12.84 -2.99
C GLU A 24 -21.38 -13.76 -1.76
N GLN A 25 -20.20 -14.32 -1.45
CA GLN A 25 -20.06 -15.26 -0.32
C GLN A 25 -19.83 -14.59 1.03
N GLY A 26 -19.49 -13.29 1.03
CA GLY A 26 -18.94 -12.61 2.17
C GLY A 26 -17.48 -12.97 2.47
N TYR A 27 -16.87 -12.16 3.33
CA TYR A 27 -15.42 -12.19 3.59
C TYR A 27 -15.03 -13.02 4.82
N THR A 28 -15.99 -13.37 5.69
CA THR A 28 -15.76 -14.06 6.97
C THR A 28 -16.62 -15.31 7.04
N ASP A 29 -16.05 -16.41 7.49
CA ASP A 29 -16.84 -17.57 7.85
C ASP A 29 -17.54 -17.34 9.21
N ARG A 30 -18.88 -17.26 9.19
CA ARG A 30 -19.66 -16.96 10.40
C ARG A 30 -19.54 -18.02 11.49
N LYS A 31 -19.11 -19.25 11.16
CA LYS A 31 -18.97 -20.33 12.15
C LYS A 31 -17.63 -20.26 12.87
N THR A 32 -16.55 -19.99 12.14
CA THR A 32 -15.20 -19.97 12.72
C THR A 32 -14.73 -18.57 13.11
N GLY A 33 -15.33 -17.52 12.55
CA GLY A 33 -14.89 -16.14 12.70
C GLY A 33 -13.65 -15.77 11.87
N GLY A 34 -13.05 -16.75 11.17
CA GLY A 34 -11.88 -16.56 10.32
C GLY A 34 -12.24 -16.10 8.91
N ILE A 35 -11.21 -15.80 8.11
CA ILE A 35 -11.40 -15.35 6.73
C ILE A 35 -11.95 -16.48 5.84
N LYS A 36 -12.89 -16.12 4.96
CA LYS A 36 -13.60 -17.08 4.11
C LYS A 36 -12.68 -17.72 3.07
N LEU A 37 -12.69 -19.06 3.02
CA LEU A 37 -12.06 -19.86 1.99
C LEU A 37 -13.05 -20.20 0.86
N LEU A 38 -12.53 -20.37 -0.36
CA LEU A 38 -13.33 -20.84 -1.49
C LEU A 38 -13.35 -22.35 -1.61
N THR A 39 -14.46 -22.84 -2.17
CA THR A 39 -14.62 -24.22 -2.64
C THR A 39 -15.14 -24.21 -4.07
N ALA A 40 -14.94 -25.30 -4.82
CA ALA A 40 -15.48 -25.42 -6.17
C ALA A 40 -17.01 -25.20 -6.22
N ALA A 41 -17.73 -25.79 -5.26
CA ALA A 41 -19.17 -25.62 -5.12
C ALA A 41 -19.55 -24.15 -4.85
N GLY A 42 -18.82 -23.47 -3.97
CA GLY A 42 -19.03 -22.06 -3.68
C GLY A 42 -18.78 -21.17 -4.90
N ILE A 43 -17.71 -21.43 -5.67
CA ILE A 43 -17.45 -20.70 -6.91
C ILE A 43 -18.61 -20.86 -7.89
N GLN A 44 -19.09 -22.09 -8.11
CA GLN A 44 -20.22 -22.35 -9.00
C GLN A 44 -21.50 -21.67 -8.53
N SER A 45 -21.83 -21.75 -7.23
CA SER A 45 -23.03 -21.14 -6.69
C SER A 45 -22.99 -19.62 -6.82
N SER A 46 -21.88 -18.98 -6.46
CA SER A 46 -21.75 -17.52 -6.54
C SER A 46 -21.83 -17.00 -7.97
N MET A 47 -21.16 -17.66 -8.91
CA MET A 47 -21.26 -17.26 -10.32
C MET A 47 -22.69 -17.43 -10.84
N HIS A 48 -23.38 -18.51 -10.47
CA HIS A 48 -24.78 -18.73 -10.85
C HIS A 48 -25.73 -17.68 -10.24
N GLU A 49 -25.57 -17.35 -8.95
CA GLU A 49 -26.35 -16.31 -8.25
C GLU A 49 -26.19 -14.93 -8.91
N LEU A 50 -25.00 -14.63 -9.42
CA LEU A 50 -24.71 -13.43 -10.19
C LEU A 50 -25.18 -13.48 -11.66
N GLY A 51 -25.75 -14.59 -12.12
CA GLY A 51 -26.17 -14.79 -13.52
C GLY A 51 -25.00 -14.97 -14.50
N LEU A 52 -23.84 -15.42 -14.01
CA LEU A 52 -22.60 -15.59 -14.78
C LEU A 52 -22.30 -17.08 -15.02
N THR A 53 -21.56 -17.36 -16.09
CA THR A 53 -21.07 -18.71 -16.37
C THR A 53 -19.87 -19.05 -15.49
N SER A 54 -19.77 -20.30 -15.02
CA SER A 54 -18.66 -20.79 -14.18
C SER A 54 -17.75 -21.82 -14.86
N GLY A 55 -18.04 -22.24 -16.10
CA GLY A 55 -17.35 -23.33 -16.78
C GLY A 55 -15.83 -23.11 -16.96
N HIS A 56 -15.39 -21.86 -17.04
CA HIS A 56 -13.96 -21.51 -17.11
C HIS A 56 -13.24 -21.63 -15.76
N LEU A 57 -13.97 -21.70 -14.65
CA LEU A 57 -13.42 -21.89 -13.30
C LEU A 57 -13.66 -23.30 -12.76
N VAL A 58 -14.81 -23.89 -13.12
CA VAL A 58 -15.22 -25.22 -12.68
C VAL A 58 -15.87 -25.98 -13.84
N ASP A 59 -15.19 -27.01 -14.33
CA ASP A 59 -15.69 -27.90 -15.38
C ASP A 59 -16.03 -29.29 -14.80
N LYS A 60 -17.26 -29.76 -15.06
CA LYS A 60 -17.76 -31.07 -14.58
C LYS A 60 -17.50 -31.30 -13.08
N GLY A 61 -17.64 -30.25 -12.27
CA GLY A 61 -17.45 -30.29 -10.81
C GLY A 61 -15.98 -30.29 -10.35
N LYS A 62 -15.02 -30.11 -11.26
CA LYS A 62 -13.59 -30.00 -10.95
C LYS A 62 -13.08 -28.60 -11.23
N LEU A 63 -12.17 -28.12 -10.38
CA LEU A 63 -11.50 -26.83 -10.61
C LEU A 63 -10.68 -26.90 -11.90
N THR A 64 -10.85 -25.89 -12.74
CA THR A 64 -9.89 -25.61 -13.84
C THR A 64 -8.61 -25.02 -13.24
N PRO A 65 -7.54 -24.83 -14.03
CA PRO A 65 -6.35 -24.10 -13.56
C PRO A 65 -6.68 -22.71 -13.00
N ASP A 66 -7.58 -21.96 -13.64
CA ASP A 66 -8.00 -20.64 -13.17
C ASP A 66 -8.82 -20.72 -11.86
N GLY A 67 -9.71 -21.72 -11.77
CA GLY A 67 -10.44 -21.99 -10.53
C GLY A 67 -9.51 -22.39 -9.38
N GLN A 68 -8.49 -23.21 -9.66
CA GLN A 68 -7.50 -23.60 -8.67
C GLN A 68 -6.67 -22.41 -8.21
N LEU A 69 -6.28 -21.51 -9.13
CA LEU A 69 -5.57 -20.29 -8.78
C LEU A 69 -6.39 -19.38 -7.86
N LEU A 70 -7.70 -19.26 -8.08
CA LEU A 70 -8.60 -18.53 -7.18
C LEU A 70 -8.66 -19.17 -5.78
N VAL A 71 -8.82 -20.49 -5.71
CA VAL A 71 -8.84 -21.22 -4.43
C VAL A 71 -7.52 -21.01 -3.68
N ASP A 72 -6.39 -21.15 -4.37
CA ASP A 72 -5.06 -20.93 -3.82
C ASP A 72 -4.88 -19.50 -3.28
N TYR A 73 -5.35 -18.51 -4.03
CA TYR A 73 -5.26 -17.10 -3.62
C TYR A 73 -6.10 -16.82 -2.38
N PHE A 74 -7.33 -17.34 -2.30
CA PHE A 74 -8.16 -17.16 -1.12
C PHE A 74 -7.59 -17.86 0.10
N ALA A 75 -7.00 -19.04 -0.07
CA ALA A 75 -6.29 -19.73 1.00
C ALA A 75 -5.08 -18.93 1.51
N TYR A 76 -4.27 -18.39 0.59
CA TYR A 76 -3.17 -17.49 0.93
C TYR A 76 -3.65 -16.24 1.67
N ARG A 77 -4.67 -15.56 1.14
CA ARG A 77 -5.24 -14.35 1.74
C ARG A 77 -5.76 -14.62 3.14
N ALA A 78 -6.47 -15.73 3.34
CA ALA A 78 -6.96 -16.13 4.66
C ALA A 78 -5.81 -16.39 5.63
N ASP A 79 -4.81 -17.18 5.25
CA ASP A 79 -3.62 -17.43 6.08
C ASP A 79 -2.90 -16.14 6.48
N LYS A 80 -2.65 -15.23 5.53
CA LYS A 80 -2.00 -13.95 5.84
C LYS A 80 -2.83 -13.11 6.79
N LEU A 81 -4.14 -13.06 6.61
CA LEU A 81 -4.99 -12.24 7.46
C LEU A 81 -5.13 -12.82 8.87
N ASP A 82 -5.43 -14.11 8.99
CA ASP A 82 -5.64 -14.79 10.28
C ASP A 82 -4.32 -14.95 11.06
N ASN A 83 -3.22 -15.37 10.38
CA ASN A 83 -2.00 -15.80 11.07
C ASN A 83 -0.87 -14.75 11.07
N PHE A 84 -0.90 -13.77 10.16
CA PHE A 84 0.14 -12.73 10.08
C PHE A 84 -0.36 -11.35 10.48
N VAL A 85 -1.50 -10.90 9.93
CA VAL A 85 -2.04 -9.56 10.14
C VAL A 85 -2.73 -9.43 11.49
N GLN A 86 -3.72 -10.28 11.80
CA GLN A 86 -4.49 -10.18 13.05
C GLN A 86 -3.59 -10.05 14.29
N PRO A 87 -2.56 -10.89 14.51
CA PRO A 87 -1.75 -10.83 15.73
C PRO A 87 -0.88 -9.57 15.84
N ARG A 88 -0.66 -8.86 14.73
CA ARG A 88 0.16 -7.64 14.68
C ARG A 88 -0.63 -6.36 14.85
N LEU A 89 -1.94 -6.38 14.56
CA LEU A 89 -2.80 -5.26 14.85
C LEU A 89 -2.83 -4.99 16.36
N MET A 90 -2.74 -3.73 16.74
CA MET A 90 -2.65 -3.28 18.12
C MET A 90 -3.94 -2.57 18.54
N ASP A 91 -4.23 -2.61 19.84
CA ASP A 91 -5.12 -1.64 20.48
C ASP A 91 -4.33 -0.40 20.90
N ALA A 92 -5.02 0.58 21.46
CA ALA A 92 -4.42 1.84 21.91
C ALA A 92 -3.34 1.64 23.00
N GLU A 93 -3.51 0.65 23.87
CA GLU A 93 -2.58 0.41 24.98
C GLU A 93 -1.27 -0.19 24.45
N ARG A 94 -1.35 -1.21 23.59
CA ARG A 94 -0.19 -1.83 22.95
C ARG A 94 0.52 -0.84 22.03
N ALA A 95 -0.22 -0.01 21.29
CA ALA A 95 0.36 1.03 20.45
C ALA A 95 1.13 2.09 21.26
N ALA A 96 0.62 2.48 22.44
CA ALA A 96 1.32 3.39 23.34
C ALA A 96 2.67 2.79 23.81
N LYS A 97 2.67 1.52 24.23
CA LYS A 97 3.89 0.81 24.64
C LYS A 97 4.89 0.71 23.49
N ALA A 98 4.43 0.33 22.30
CA ALA A 98 5.29 0.26 21.11
C ALA A 98 5.87 1.63 20.74
N TYR A 99 5.09 2.70 20.89
CA TYR A 99 5.56 4.06 20.69
C TYR A 99 6.66 4.44 21.69
N ASP A 100 6.49 4.14 22.97
CA ASP A 100 7.52 4.39 23.99
C ASP A 100 8.83 3.63 23.70
N GLU A 101 8.74 2.38 23.23
CA GLU A 101 9.89 1.59 22.77
C GLU A 101 10.60 2.24 21.58
N VAL A 102 9.84 2.71 20.59
CA VAL A 102 10.36 3.42 19.40
C VAL A 102 11.06 4.71 19.81
N VAL A 103 10.48 5.50 20.71
CA VAL A 103 11.08 6.74 21.23
C VAL A 103 12.37 6.45 21.98
N ALA A 104 12.37 5.45 22.86
CA ALA A 104 13.55 5.05 23.62
C ALA A 104 14.69 4.58 22.71
N LYS A 105 14.36 3.81 21.67
CA LYS A 105 15.32 3.24 20.72
C LYS A 105 15.90 4.28 19.77
N TYR A 106 15.03 5.03 19.09
CA TYR A 106 15.43 5.89 17.97
C TYR A 106 15.61 7.36 18.32
N LYS A 107 15.10 7.78 19.49
CA LYS A 107 15.25 9.15 20.03
C LYS A 107 14.91 10.23 18.99
N PRO A 108 13.71 10.19 18.38
CA PRO A 108 13.31 11.13 17.36
C PRO A 108 13.35 12.57 17.88
N THR A 109 13.74 13.52 17.03
CA THR A 109 13.75 14.94 17.36
C THR A 109 12.49 15.64 16.86
N LEU A 110 11.74 15.00 15.95
CA LEU A 110 10.41 15.45 15.57
C LEU A 110 9.47 15.36 16.77
N PRO A 111 8.61 16.39 16.99
CA PRO A 111 7.56 16.28 17.99
C PRO A 111 6.59 15.16 17.62
N PRO A 112 5.99 14.47 18.61
CA PRO A 112 4.99 13.46 18.34
C PRO A 112 3.84 14.04 17.53
N THR A 113 3.44 13.33 16.48
CA THR A 113 2.25 13.67 15.73
C THR A 113 1.02 13.46 16.61
N MET A 114 0.14 14.47 16.66
CA MET A 114 -1.10 14.42 17.41
C MET A 114 -2.26 14.10 16.47
N ASN A 115 -3.28 13.40 16.98
CA ASN A 115 -4.52 13.20 16.25
C ASN A 115 -5.21 14.56 15.97
N LYS A 116 -6.17 14.56 15.01
CA LYS A 116 -6.89 15.79 14.58
C LYS A 116 -7.95 16.27 15.60
N GLN A 117 -8.04 15.63 16.77
CA GLN A 117 -9.03 15.95 17.80
C GLN A 117 -8.54 17.09 18.72
N LYS A 118 -9.46 17.66 19.51
CA LYS A 118 -9.19 18.79 20.42
C LYS A 118 -9.48 18.42 21.88
N GLY A 119 -8.95 19.21 22.81
CA GLY A 119 -9.19 19.05 24.25
C GLY A 119 -8.69 17.70 24.78
N GLU A 120 -9.46 17.08 25.67
CA GLU A 120 -9.15 15.78 26.27
C GLU A 120 -9.00 14.63 25.27
N MET A 121 -9.62 14.79 24.09
CA MET A 121 -9.55 13.83 22.98
C MET A 121 -8.29 14.00 22.13
N LYS A 122 -7.52 15.07 22.35
CA LYS A 122 -6.22 15.27 21.72
C LYS A 122 -5.23 14.26 22.29
N LYS A 123 -4.90 13.26 21.48
CA LYS A 123 -3.97 12.18 21.83
C LYS A 123 -2.87 12.08 20.78
N ILE A 124 -1.78 11.40 21.13
CA ILE A 124 -0.74 11.06 20.15
C ILE A 124 -1.37 10.13 19.11
N ALA A 125 -1.07 10.39 17.83
CA ALA A 125 -1.34 9.44 16.76
C ALA A 125 -0.17 8.45 16.72
N TYR A 126 -0.24 7.39 17.53
CA TYR A 126 0.89 6.51 17.81
C TYR A 126 1.53 5.90 16.57
N LEU A 127 0.74 5.36 15.65
CA LEU A 127 1.20 4.77 14.40
C LEU A 127 1.92 5.83 13.56
N THR A 128 1.32 7.00 13.39
CA THR A 128 1.94 8.12 12.64
C THR A 128 3.24 8.58 13.30
N ALA A 129 3.24 8.74 14.62
CA ALA A 129 4.42 9.17 15.36
C ALA A 129 5.55 8.13 15.29
N MET A 130 5.23 6.83 15.34
CA MET A 130 6.19 5.75 15.14
C MET A 130 6.78 5.76 13.73
N VAL A 131 5.94 5.85 12.70
CA VAL A 131 6.39 5.93 11.29
C VAL A 131 7.35 7.10 11.11
N ASN A 132 6.95 8.30 11.55
CA ASN A 132 7.77 9.50 11.41
C ASN A 132 9.09 9.40 12.19
N GLY A 133 9.08 8.87 13.41
CA GLY A 133 10.29 8.72 14.21
C GLY A 133 11.28 7.69 13.64
N ILE A 134 10.77 6.59 13.09
CA ILE A 134 11.61 5.57 12.43
C ILE A 134 12.22 6.13 11.14
N ILE A 135 11.41 6.79 10.29
CA ILE A 135 11.93 7.38 9.05
C ILE A 135 12.92 8.50 9.36
N GLU A 136 12.68 9.35 10.37
CA GLU A 136 13.64 10.37 10.80
C GLU A 136 14.99 9.75 11.21
N HIS A 137 14.97 8.65 11.96
CA HIS A 137 16.19 7.97 12.36
C HIS A 137 17.02 7.50 11.16
N VAL A 138 16.36 7.03 10.10
CA VAL A 138 17.03 6.43 8.92
C VAL A 138 17.40 7.49 7.87
N ALA A 139 16.47 8.37 7.51
CA ALA A 139 16.65 9.38 6.47
C ALA A 139 17.25 10.69 6.99
N GLY A 140 17.24 10.91 8.30
CA GLY A 140 17.52 12.19 8.93
C GLY A 140 16.33 13.14 8.82
N LYS A 141 16.26 14.11 9.74
CA LYS A 141 15.16 15.08 9.85
C LYS A 141 14.84 15.84 8.55
N ASN A 142 15.84 16.09 7.72
CA ASN A 142 15.71 16.82 6.45
C ASN A 142 15.69 15.91 5.22
N GLY A 143 15.71 14.60 5.41
CA GLY A 143 15.74 13.62 4.31
C GLY A 143 14.36 13.24 3.78
N PHE A 144 13.28 13.70 4.40
CA PHE A 144 11.91 13.37 4.04
C PHE A 144 10.93 14.47 4.49
N ASN A 145 9.68 14.38 4.05
CA ASN A 145 8.59 15.23 4.49
C ASN A 145 7.54 14.42 5.27
N PRO A 146 7.41 14.62 6.60
CA PRO A 146 6.49 13.86 7.48
C PRO A 146 5.04 14.37 7.48
N ASP A 147 4.76 15.51 6.85
CA ASP A 147 3.41 16.08 6.71
C ASP A 147 3.40 17.01 5.48
N PRO A 148 3.27 16.44 4.27
CA PRO A 148 3.47 17.18 3.03
C PRO A 148 2.56 18.38 2.79
N ARG A 149 1.28 18.28 3.18
CA ARG A 149 0.21 19.29 2.97
C ARG A 149 0.06 19.82 1.54
N GLN A 150 0.68 19.16 0.57
CA GLN A 150 0.73 19.51 -0.85
C GLN A 150 0.55 18.24 -1.68
N LEU A 151 0.14 18.41 -2.94
CA LEU A 151 0.00 17.28 -3.87
C LEU A 151 1.37 16.79 -4.32
N THR A 152 1.51 15.47 -4.46
CA THR A 152 2.70 14.85 -5.02
C THR A 152 2.78 15.13 -6.51
N THR A 153 3.91 15.68 -6.97
CA THR A 153 4.11 16.08 -8.37
C THR A 153 5.35 15.44 -8.96
N PHE A 154 5.19 14.86 -10.14
CA PHE A 154 6.25 14.32 -10.98
C PHE A 154 6.53 15.30 -12.11
N THR A 155 7.81 15.48 -12.43
CA THR A 155 8.25 16.45 -13.43
C THR A 155 9.19 15.82 -14.45
N HIS A 156 9.08 16.25 -15.70
CA HIS A 156 10.04 15.95 -16.76
C HIS A 156 10.64 17.27 -17.24
N SER A 157 11.97 17.38 -17.25
CA SER A 157 12.68 18.63 -17.62
C SER A 157 12.14 19.86 -16.87
N SER A 158 11.88 19.70 -15.57
CA SER A 158 11.33 20.73 -14.67
C SER A 158 9.91 21.22 -15.00
N VAL A 159 9.18 20.54 -15.88
CA VAL A 159 7.76 20.80 -16.18
C VAL A 159 6.90 19.71 -15.53
N PRO A 160 5.73 20.02 -14.93
CA PRO A 160 4.82 19.00 -14.42
C PRO A 160 4.46 17.97 -15.50
N LEU A 161 4.75 16.71 -15.21
CA LEU A 161 4.36 15.55 -16.00
C LEU A 161 3.05 14.97 -15.47
N ARG A 162 2.94 14.86 -14.15
CA ARG A 162 1.77 14.34 -13.46
C ARG A 162 1.71 14.89 -12.04
N THR A 163 0.51 15.05 -11.51
CA THR A 163 0.27 15.41 -10.11
C THR A 163 -0.83 14.50 -9.60
N LEU A 164 -0.58 13.80 -8.48
CA LEU A 164 -1.60 12.95 -7.87
C LEU A 164 -2.78 13.80 -7.41
N SER A 165 -3.97 13.22 -7.47
CA SER A 165 -5.22 13.89 -7.11
C SER A 165 -5.31 14.20 -5.61
N ARG A 166 -4.49 13.53 -4.79
CA ARG A 166 -4.52 13.62 -3.33
C ARG A 166 -3.17 13.90 -2.68
N ARG A 167 -3.27 14.31 -1.41
CA ARG A 167 -2.14 14.50 -0.51
C ARG A 167 -1.91 13.20 0.24
N VAL A 168 -0.65 12.80 0.32
CA VAL A 168 -0.18 11.67 1.12
C VAL A 168 0.24 12.11 2.53
N ASP A 169 0.38 11.16 3.44
CA ASP A 169 0.78 11.42 4.82
C ASP A 169 2.29 11.65 4.96
N GLY A 170 3.10 11.15 4.02
CA GLY A 170 4.51 11.51 3.92
C GLY A 170 5.17 11.10 2.60
N ALA A 171 6.34 11.68 2.36
CA ALA A 171 7.09 11.47 1.12
C ALA A 171 8.61 11.57 1.34
N LEU A 172 9.38 10.80 0.58
CA LEU A 172 10.84 10.80 0.59
C LEU A 172 11.39 10.97 -0.83
N PRO A 173 12.29 11.94 -1.10
CA PRO A 173 12.79 12.94 -0.14
C PRO A 173 11.81 14.11 0.11
N GLY A 174 10.77 14.25 -0.70
CA GLY A 174 9.76 15.30 -0.62
C GLY A 174 8.66 15.08 -1.65
N VAL A 175 7.79 16.07 -1.88
CA VAL A 175 6.61 15.92 -2.75
C VAL A 175 6.86 16.07 -4.25
N VAL A 176 8.00 16.65 -4.63
CA VAL A 176 8.37 16.79 -6.04
C VAL A 176 9.37 15.71 -6.38
N ASN A 177 9.01 14.84 -7.34
CA ASN A 177 9.76 13.64 -7.71
C ASN A 177 10.18 12.76 -6.49
N PRO A 178 9.24 12.33 -5.63
CA PRO A 178 9.56 11.36 -4.59
C PRO A 178 10.07 10.05 -5.18
N VAL A 179 10.90 9.35 -4.42
CA VAL A 179 11.17 7.92 -4.65
C VAL A 179 10.24 7.03 -3.83
N ALA A 180 9.67 7.55 -2.75
CA ALA A 180 8.69 6.85 -1.92
C ALA A 180 7.62 7.81 -1.38
N ILE A 181 6.39 7.31 -1.28
CA ILE A 181 5.27 7.98 -0.64
C ILE A 181 4.54 7.00 0.27
N TRP A 182 3.87 7.51 1.31
CA TRP A 182 3.10 6.66 2.19
C TRP A 182 1.84 7.29 2.74
N GLU A 183 0.89 6.42 3.06
CA GLU A 183 -0.35 6.72 3.73
C GLU A 183 -0.44 5.98 5.06
N ILE A 184 -1.12 6.58 6.04
CA ILE A 184 -1.25 6.06 7.39
C ILE A 184 -2.71 6.08 7.81
N LYS A 185 -3.27 4.90 8.09
CA LYS A 185 -4.67 4.74 8.49
C LYS A 185 -4.75 4.21 9.92
N GLU A 186 -4.92 5.13 10.87
CA GLU A 186 -4.95 4.87 12.31
C GLU A 186 -6.33 5.17 12.91
N TYR A 187 -6.87 4.24 13.72
CA TYR A 187 -8.22 4.38 14.29
C TYR A 187 -8.37 3.95 15.77
N TYR A 188 -7.31 4.03 16.60
CA TYR A 188 -7.34 3.52 17.99
C TYR A 188 -8.45 4.11 18.89
N TYR A 189 -8.93 5.31 18.58
CA TYR A 189 -9.93 6.03 19.38
C TYR A 189 -11.31 6.07 18.74
N THR A 190 -11.52 5.35 17.64
CA THR A 190 -12.85 5.25 17.02
C THR A 190 -13.62 4.11 17.66
N THR A 191 -14.88 4.37 18.02
CA THR A 191 -15.81 3.34 18.53
C THR A 191 -16.78 2.85 17.47
N THR A 192 -16.77 3.46 16.29
CA THR A 192 -17.64 3.10 15.17
C THR A 192 -16.82 2.83 13.92
N PHE A 193 -17.21 1.79 13.20
CA PHE A 193 -16.78 1.58 11.84
C PHE A 193 -17.68 2.41 10.92
N GLY A 194 -17.09 3.24 10.07
CA GLY A 194 -17.86 4.19 9.25
C GLY A 194 -17.15 4.55 7.96
N SER A 195 -17.79 5.42 7.17
CA SER A 195 -17.33 5.81 5.84
C SER A 195 -15.86 6.20 5.79
N ARG A 196 -15.35 6.89 6.82
CA ARG A 196 -13.94 7.32 6.89
C ARG A 196 -12.92 6.19 6.80
N VAL A 197 -13.24 4.99 7.28
CA VAL A 197 -12.33 3.83 7.18
C VAL A 197 -12.34 3.30 5.74
N ALA A 198 -13.52 3.23 5.14
CA ALA A 198 -13.69 2.84 3.75
C ALA A 198 -13.02 3.85 2.80
N ASP A 199 -13.18 5.15 3.05
CA ASP A 199 -12.56 6.24 2.31
C ASP A 199 -11.04 6.06 2.28
N GLY A 200 -10.42 5.72 3.42
CA GLY A 200 -8.99 5.45 3.47
C GLY A 200 -8.53 4.33 2.52
N VAL A 201 -9.34 3.27 2.35
CA VAL A 201 -9.03 2.17 1.43
C VAL A 201 -9.21 2.58 -0.03
N TYR A 202 -10.26 3.35 -0.33
CA TYR A 202 -10.52 3.82 -1.69
C TYR A 202 -9.54 4.91 -2.14
N GLU A 203 -9.09 5.75 -1.21
CA GLU A 203 -8.03 6.73 -1.42
C GLU A 203 -6.72 6.03 -1.83
N THR A 204 -6.27 5.03 -1.06
CA THR A 204 -5.08 4.24 -1.41
C THR A 204 -5.22 3.54 -2.77
N LEU A 205 -6.42 3.01 -3.06
CA LEU A 205 -6.68 2.38 -4.35
C LEU A 205 -6.55 3.38 -5.50
N LEU A 206 -7.09 4.59 -5.35
CA LEU A 206 -6.99 5.66 -6.35
C LEU A 206 -5.54 6.07 -6.57
N ASP A 207 -4.81 6.36 -5.50
CA ASP A 207 -3.40 6.76 -5.57
C ASP A 207 -2.57 5.69 -6.29
N GLY A 208 -2.82 4.41 -5.97
CA GLY A 208 -2.18 3.29 -6.64
C GLY A 208 -2.51 3.16 -8.13
N MET A 209 -3.75 3.46 -8.55
CA MET A 209 -4.13 3.49 -9.96
C MET A 209 -3.48 4.65 -10.71
N GLU A 210 -3.37 5.84 -10.10
CA GLU A 210 -2.68 6.98 -10.70
C GLU A 210 -1.16 6.71 -10.88
N LEU A 211 -0.57 5.96 -9.94
CA LEU A 211 0.82 5.50 -10.01
C LEU A 211 1.03 4.38 -11.02
N GLU A 212 0.12 3.41 -11.12
CA GLU A 212 0.15 2.36 -12.16
C GLU A 212 0.16 3.00 -13.54
N GLU A 213 -0.80 3.90 -13.81
CA GLU A 213 -0.90 4.56 -15.11
C GLU A 213 0.36 5.40 -15.42
N MET A 214 0.95 6.05 -14.42
CA MET A 214 2.24 6.75 -14.59
C MET A 214 3.36 5.78 -14.95
N HIS A 215 3.40 4.62 -14.29
CA HIS A 215 4.40 3.61 -14.57
C HIS A 215 4.26 3.04 -15.99
N GLU A 216 3.04 2.70 -16.39
CA GLU A 216 2.73 2.13 -17.70
C GLU A 216 3.03 3.10 -18.85
N HIS A 217 2.77 4.40 -18.68
CA HIS A 217 2.88 5.38 -19.76
C HIS A 217 4.19 6.18 -19.74
N GLU A 218 4.78 6.42 -18.57
CA GLU A 218 5.96 7.28 -18.42
C GLU A 218 7.20 6.52 -17.92
N GLY A 219 7.07 5.22 -17.62
CA GLY A 219 8.17 4.39 -17.11
C GLY A 219 8.69 4.80 -15.74
N ARG A 220 7.95 5.65 -15.01
CA ARG A 220 8.34 6.15 -13.68
C ARG A 220 7.72 5.32 -12.58
N ARG A 221 8.55 4.88 -11.64
CA ARG A 221 8.12 4.12 -10.46
C ARG A 221 8.39 4.93 -9.19
N VAL A 222 7.48 4.80 -8.25
CA VAL A 222 7.60 5.33 -6.89
C VAL A 222 7.15 4.24 -5.95
N GLU A 223 7.89 4.04 -4.87
CA GLU A 223 7.51 3.09 -3.83
C GLU A 223 6.29 3.64 -3.07
N HIS A 224 5.18 2.91 -3.11
CA HIS A 224 3.95 3.26 -2.41
C HIS A 224 3.73 2.36 -1.20
N MET A 225 3.71 2.94 0.00
CA MET A 225 3.50 2.19 1.25
C MET A 225 2.20 2.60 1.96
N LEU A 226 1.46 1.61 2.44
CA LEU A 226 0.32 1.81 3.34
C LEU A 226 0.65 1.27 4.73
N ALA A 227 0.56 2.09 5.76
CA ALA A 227 0.60 1.64 7.15
C ALA A 227 -0.81 1.73 7.76
N LEU A 228 -1.28 0.69 8.45
CA LEU A 228 -2.57 0.72 9.11
C LEU A 228 -2.56 0.01 10.46
N ASP A 229 -3.39 0.50 11.37
CA ASP A 229 -3.57 -0.14 12.67
C ASP A 229 -4.88 0.26 13.38
N ALA A 230 -5.16 -0.44 14.47
CA ALA A 230 -6.36 -0.53 15.31
C ALA A 230 -7.07 -1.88 15.11
N HIS A 231 -6.75 -2.85 15.97
CA HIS A 231 -7.32 -4.20 15.95
C HIS A 231 -8.85 -4.18 15.92
N TYR A 232 -9.49 -3.40 16.79
CA TYR A 232 -10.96 -3.30 16.80
C TYR A 232 -11.51 -2.85 15.44
N THR A 233 -10.97 -1.77 14.88
CA THR A 233 -11.47 -1.21 13.62
C THR A 233 -11.24 -2.15 12.45
N TRP A 234 -10.03 -2.65 12.28
CA TRP A 234 -9.65 -3.40 11.09
C TRP A 234 -10.00 -4.88 11.19
N TRP A 235 -9.81 -5.50 12.36
CA TRP A 235 -10.11 -6.91 12.55
C TRP A 235 -11.57 -7.12 12.94
N GLU A 236 -12.04 -6.54 14.04
CA GLU A 236 -13.39 -6.87 14.51
C GLU A 236 -14.48 -6.35 13.57
N CYS A 237 -14.30 -5.15 13.04
CA CYS A 237 -15.29 -4.53 12.17
C CYS A 237 -14.93 -4.58 10.67
N GLY A 238 -13.65 -4.65 10.33
CA GLY A 238 -13.15 -4.28 9.00
C GLY A 238 -12.55 -5.41 8.14
N ARG A 239 -12.79 -6.69 8.44
CA ARG A 239 -12.13 -7.82 7.74
C ARG A 239 -12.28 -7.77 6.21
N SER A 240 -13.44 -7.33 5.71
CA SER A 240 -13.67 -7.17 4.27
C SER A 240 -12.74 -6.15 3.63
N TYR A 241 -12.40 -5.08 4.34
CA TYR A 241 -11.46 -4.07 3.89
C TYR A 241 -10.02 -4.56 3.97
N LEU A 242 -9.67 -5.32 5.00
CA LEU A 242 -8.37 -6.00 5.05
C LEU A 242 -8.19 -6.92 3.84
N CYS A 243 -9.21 -7.71 3.46
CA CYS A 243 -9.15 -8.50 2.22
C CYS A 243 -8.87 -7.63 0.98
N ARG A 244 -9.56 -6.50 0.83
CA ARG A 244 -9.35 -5.57 -0.30
C ARG A 244 -7.95 -4.95 -0.30
N ILE A 245 -7.36 -4.75 0.87
CA ILE A 245 -5.98 -4.26 1.02
C ILE A 245 -4.97 -5.33 0.58
N ILE A 246 -5.20 -6.59 0.96
CA ILE A 246 -4.39 -7.70 0.42
C ILE A 246 -4.55 -7.79 -1.10
N ASP A 247 -5.76 -7.62 -1.62
CA ASP A 247 -6.02 -7.63 -3.06
C ASP A 247 -5.25 -6.51 -3.77
N MET A 248 -5.36 -5.24 -3.33
CA MET A 248 -4.67 -4.12 -3.99
C MET A 248 -3.14 -4.22 -3.91
N LEU A 249 -2.59 -4.82 -2.85
CA LEU A 249 -1.17 -5.15 -2.74
C LEU A 249 -0.73 -6.10 -3.87
N HIS A 250 -1.50 -7.16 -4.15
CA HIS A 250 -1.18 -8.11 -5.21
C HIS A 250 -1.53 -7.60 -6.62
N MET A 251 -2.48 -6.66 -6.72
CA MET A 251 -2.73 -5.90 -7.94
C MET A 251 -1.56 -4.99 -8.31
N GLY A 252 -0.68 -4.65 -7.37
CA GLY A 252 0.45 -3.75 -7.60
C GLY A 252 0.13 -2.27 -7.40
N TYR A 253 -1.02 -1.94 -6.79
CA TYR A 253 -1.41 -0.56 -6.47
C TYR A 253 -0.71 -0.02 -5.22
N VAL A 254 -0.20 -0.91 -4.37
CA VAL A 254 0.64 -0.60 -3.23
C VAL A 254 1.81 -1.58 -3.26
N ASP A 255 3.05 -1.10 -3.06
CA ASP A 255 4.23 -1.96 -3.08
C ASP A 255 4.43 -2.69 -1.74
N GLU A 256 4.05 -2.05 -0.64
CA GLU A 256 4.19 -2.61 0.71
C GLU A 256 3.09 -2.14 1.65
N VAL A 257 2.49 -3.07 2.40
CA VAL A 257 1.52 -2.76 3.46
C VAL A 257 2.07 -3.18 4.81
N LEU A 258 2.09 -2.29 5.80
CA LEU A 258 2.55 -2.55 7.16
C LEU A 258 1.37 -2.59 8.13
N PHE A 259 1.21 -3.71 8.83
CA PHE A 259 0.10 -3.94 9.76
C PHE A 259 0.54 -3.80 11.22
N GLY A 260 0.07 -2.75 11.89
CA GLY A 260 0.32 -2.49 13.31
C GLY A 260 1.78 -2.59 13.71
N TYR A 261 2.12 -3.54 14.59
CA TYR A 261 3.49 -3.69 15.11
C TYR A 261 4.53 -4.01 14.02
N GLU A 262 4.12 -4.47 12.84
CA GLU A 262 5.02 -4.67 11.70
C GLU A 262 5.78 -3.38 11.33
N VAL A 263 5.21 -2.20 11.61
CA VAL A 263 5.90 -0.92 11.41
C VAL A 263 7.24 -0.88 12.15
N VAL A 264 7.30 -1.42 13.37
CA VAL A 264 8.53 -1.46 14.17
C VAL A 264 9.54 -2.46 13.61
N GLU A 265 9.04 -3.57 13.05
CA GLU A 265 9.84 -4.69 12.53
C GLU A 265 10.45 -4.37 11.15
N ARG A 266 9.65 -3.80 10.23
CA ARG A 266 9.96 -3.72 8.80
C ARG A 266 10.34 -2.34 8.32
N LEU A 267 9.73 -1.27 8.86
CA LEU A 267 9.94 0.09 8.36
C LEU A 267 11.42 0.56 8.39
N PRO A 268 12.26 0.22 9.38
CA PRO A 268 13.64 0.67 9.38
C PRO A 268 14.43 0.21 8.14
N ALA A 269 14.26 -1.06 7.75
CA ALA A 269 14.90 -1.60 6.56
C ALA A 269 14.30 -1.02 5.28
N LEU A 270 12.98 -0.87 5.22
CA LEU A 270 12.28 -0.28 4.07
C LEU A 270 12.71 1.18 3.83
N ALA A 271 12.79 1.99 4.90
CA ALA A 271 13.26 3.37 4.81
C ALA A 271 14.72 3.45 4.33
N ALA A 272 15.57 2.48 4.69
CA ALA A 272 16.95 2.41 4.22
C ALA A 272 17.02 2.12 2.71
N GLU A 273 16.14 1.25 2.20
CA GLU A 273 15.98 1.00 0.75
C GLU A 273 15.60 2.32 0.03
N TRP A 274 14.64 3.09 0.56
CA TRP A 274 14.24 4.36 -0.02
C TRP A 274 15.35 5.42 -0.01
N VAL A 275 16.12 5.52 1.08
CA VAL A 275 17.27 6.43 1.15
C VAL A 275 18.33 6.05 0.10
N ALA A 276 18.56 4.76 -0.13
CA ALA A 276 19.48 4.30 -1.17
C ALA A 276 18.96 4.68 -2.58
N LEU A 277 17.67 4.48 -2.85
CA LEU A 277 17.03 4.90 -4.10
C LEU A 277 17.14 6.41 -4.33
N ALA A 278 16.84 7.23 -3.32
CA ALA A 278 16.94 8.69 -3.41
C ALA A 278 18.37 9.15 -3.73
N LYS A 279 19.38 8.51 -3.14
CA LYS A 279 20.79 8.82 -3.44
C LYS A 279 21.16 8.43 -4.87
N ALA A 280 20.69 7.29 -5.36
CA ALA A 280 20.93 6.86 -6.73
C ALA A 280 20.28 7.80 -7.76
N GLU A 281 19.03 8.21 -7.52
CA GLU A 281 18.33 9.18 -8.39
C GLU A 281 18.99 10.56 -8.36
N ALA A 282 19.43 11.03 -7.19
CA ALA A 282 20.17 12.27 -7.08
C ALA A 282 21.48 12.22 -7.88
N ALA A 283 22.22 11.10 -7.86
CA ALA A 283 23.46 10.96 -8.62
C ALA A 283 23.24 11.06 -10.14
N LYS A 284 22.16 10.47 -10.69
CA LYS A 284 21.81 10.54 -12.12
C LYS A 284 21.56 11.98 -12.60
N LEU A 285 21.04 12.85 -11.73
CA LEU A 285 20.82 14.26 -12.05
C LEU A 285 22.13 15.07 -12.08
N HIS A 286 23.18 14.59 -11.40
CA HIS A 286 24.48 15.28 -11.31
C HIS A 286 25.53 14.71 -12.26
N GLU A 287 25.30 13.54 -12.87
CA GLU A 287 26.16 13.05 -13.96
C GLU A 287 26.05 14.00 -15.17
N PRO A 288 27.18 14.50 -15.71
CA PRO A 288 27.13 15.32 -16.92
C PRO A 288 26.55 14.46 -18.03
N GLN A 289 25.39 14.87 -18.56
CA GLN A 289 24.87 14.27 -19.78
C GLN A 289 25.92 14.47 -20.86
N VAL A 290 26.60 13.37 -21.22
CA VAL A 290 27.58 13.37 -22.30
C VAL A 290 26.86 13.90 -23.52
N LYS A 291 27.21 15.13 -23.93
CA LYS A 291 26.78 15.70 -25.20
C LYS A 291 27.17 14.68 -26.25
N GLY A 292 26.17 14.03 -26.85
CA GLY A 292 26.39 13.18 -28.01
C GLY A 292 27.22 13.95 -29.02
N ASP A 293 28.33 13.34 -29.42
CA ASP A 293 29.20 13.84 -30.48
C ASP A 293 28.35 14.24 -31.68
N VAL A 294 28.33 15.54 -31.98
CA VAL A 294 27.95 16.03 -33.31
C VAL A 294 29.18 15.81 -34.19
N GLY A 295 29.46 14.55 -34.51
CA GLY A 295 30.49 14.13 -35.44
C GLY A 295 29.85 13.54 -36.69
N GLY A 296 29.98 14.20 -37.83
CA GLY A 296 29.61 13.61 -39.12
C GLY A 296 29.31 14.61 -40.23
N ASP A 297 30.37 15.00 -40.94
CA ASP A 297 30.42 15.74 -42.21
C ASP A 297 29.38 15.36 -43.28
N GLY A 298 29.06 16.31 -44.16
CA GLY A 298 28.22 16.05 -45.34
C GLY A 298 28.02 17.17 -46.36
N GLN A 299 29.12 17.70 -46.92
CA GLN A 299 29.27 18.21 -48.30
C GLN A 299 28.40 19.38 -48.85
N GLY A 300 29.09 20.44 -49.26
CA GLY A 300 28.61 21.42 -50.24
C GLY A 300 29.78 22.17 -50.88
N LYS A 301 30.40 21.58 -51.92
CA LYS A 301 31.32 22.30 -52.84
C LYS A 301 30.48 23.09 -53.84
N LEU A 302 30.72 24.38 -53.93
CA LEU A 302 30.36 25.22 -55.08
C LEU A 302 31.57 25.33 -56.02
N LEU A 303 31.25 25.39 -57.32
CA LEU A 303 32.10 25.49 -58.53
C LEU A 303 32.54 24.15 -59.14
#